data_AF-K1R615-F1
#
_entry.id   AF-K1R615-F1
#
_cell.length_a   1.000
_cell.length_b   1.000
_cell.length_c   1.000
_cell.angle_alpha   90.00
_cell.angle_beta   90.00
_cell.angle_gamma   90.00
#
_symmetry.space_group_name_H-M   'P 1'
#
loop_
_entity.id
_entity.type
_entity.pdbx_description
1 polymer ?
#
loop_
_entity_poly.entity_id
_entity_poly.type
_entity_poly.pdbx_seq_one_letter_code
_entity_poly.pdbx_strand_id
1 'polypeptide(L)'
;MAGNPSNHVYYWTRSGDDSFRENNTYLRLNGLSRNESGTYICTAVNSYSTGGEGKDSKTLTVDVQCKEILNPPVVSPLPNVKRVEGEHVSIWCNVTSGNPSYTTIYWTKSGDSGFRQSGSTLRFNYISKSQSGTYSCVAENNYNNGEKGANQQSFFLDVLYGPVLTHGQTLRVSEGQSARMSTSITSNPASNVSWFRDNLLVSSQQSVNGTTSYTITRAECTDTGSFQVVASSPRLTTGGSYVELYVGSNRYLNGQISLLSYPQPTASLTLPSGAPNTLVTVRSVTAATNSFTITLTKSNLQSDDFGTYVLSVANQYGRRTISVNIIPISKPFHATKVLVTCGHGQALVTWQSSYFGYRRQYSLVQYSTDNVKFINGSEITTEYTKEEILQTSVHNLQDSTHYFFRVFTMNTHGFSTSIPINCSTAATQESSSTSVVVGSVLGSLLFLAIGAMVFISYKYISGFLDFFIKSYDALQREKTFADNHSYEPYDFSDQGVLQKTSRAPKKNVLKSLFHKTPKDIKKMEGSISEALDGADVKESLSPEMNLTETKGGERLYVNTNDLAIPNTKIKPIVFPKPKKGQT
;
A
#
# COMPACT_ATOMS: atom_id res chain seq x y z
N MET A 1 -10.72 -52.86 -58.91
CA MET A 1 -12.14 -52.54 -59.16
C MET A 1 -12.82 -53.78 -59.72
N ALA A 2 -14.13 -53.96 -59.52
CA ALA A 2 -14.91 -55.06 -60.11
C ALA A 2 -15.79 -54.52 -61.24
N GLY A 3 -15.86 -55.23 -62.37
CA GLY A 3 -16.72 -54.89 -63.50
C GLY A 3 -17.09 -56.12 -64.32
N ASN A 4 -18.10 -55.96 -65.19
CA ASN A 4 -18.62 -56.99 -66.08
C ASN A 4 -18.60 -56.44 -67.53
N PRO A 5 -17.93 -57.09 -68.50
CA PRO A 5 -17.12 -58.31 -68.37
C PRO A 5 -15.89 -58.11 -67.47
N SER A 6 -15.37 -59.18 -66.88
CA SER A 6 -14.22 -59.14 -65.96
C SER A 6 -12.88 -58.79 -66.63
N ASN A 7 -12.89 -58.64 -67.95
CA ASN A 7 -11.73 -58.24 -68.73
C ASN A 7 -11.58 -56.71 -68.66
N HIS A 8 -10.64 -56.25 -67.83
CA HIS A 8 -10.35 -54.84 -67.65
C HIS A 8 -8.92 -54.54 -68.10
N VAL A 9 -8.75 -53.45 -68.82
CA VAL A 9 -7.42 -52.94 -69.18
C VAL A 9 -7.07 -51.81 -68.22
N TYR A 10 -5.90 -51.90 -67.60
CA TYR A 10 -5.38 -50.89 -66.70
C TYR A 10 -4.23 -50.14 -67.38
N TYR A 11 -4.21 -48.82 -67.24
CA TYR A 11 -3.06 -48.03 -67.62
C TYR A 11 -2.81 -46.88 -66.64
N TRP A 12 -1.54 -46.53 -66.49
CA TRP A 12 -1.09 -45.39 -65.69
C TRP A 12 -0.74 -44.22 -66.60
N THR A 13 -1.09 -43.02 -66.17
CA THR A 13 -0.67 -41.75 -66.77
C THR A 13 -0.09 -40.85 -65.69
N ARG A 14 0.69 -39.85 -66.06
CA ARG A 14 1.28 -38.89 -65.12
C ARG A 14 0.70 -37.50 -65.37
N SER A 15 0.22 -36.86 -64.30
CA SER A 15 -0.31 -35.50 -64.38
C SER A 15 0.80 -34.52 -64.80
N GLY A 16 0.59 -33.83 -65.92
CA GLY A 16 1.54 -32.87 -66.50
C GLY A 16 2.61 -33.48 -67.43
N ASP A 17 2.57 -34.79 -67.69
CA ASP A 17 3.45 -35.46 -68.65
C ASP A 17 2.64 -36.44 -69.51
N ASP A 18 2.15 -35.93 -70.65
CA ASP A 18 1.32 -36.69 -71.60
C ASP A 18 2.08 -37.82 -72.30
N SER A 19 3.40 -37.85 -72.20
CA SER A 19 4.24 -38.89 -72.80
C SER A 19 4.35 -40.14 -71.92
N PHE A 20 4.06 -40.01 -70.62
CA PHE A 20 4.13 -41.12 -69.68
C PHE A 20 2.84 -41.98 -69.74
N ARG A 21 2.96 -43.20 -70.27
CA ARG A 21 1.89 -44.20 -70.23
C ARG A 21 2.42 -45.60 -70.00
N GLU A 22 1.92 -46.27 -68.96
CA GLU A 22 2.28 -47.66 -68.64
C GLU A 22 1.02 -48.53 -68.58
N ASN A 23 0.88 -49.49 -69.49
CA ASN A 23 -0.28 -50.38 -69.56
C ASN A 23 -0.06 -51.62 -68.68
N ASN A 24 -0.27 -51.48 -67.38
CA ASN A 24 -0.10 -52.56 -66.41
C ASN A 24 -1.01 -52.37 -65.18
N THR A 25 -1.24 -53.43 -64.42
CA THR A 25 -2.07 -53.39 -63.20
C THR A 25 -1.36 -52.71 -62.02
N TYR A 26 -0.04 -52.61 -62.07
CA TYR A 26 0.80 -51.91 -61.09
C TYR A 26 1.70 -50.90 -61.78
N LEU A 27 2.07 -49.84 -61.06
CA LEU A 27 3.06 -48.85 -61.49
C LEU A 27 4.45 -49.29 -61.04
N ARG A 28 5.42 -49.39 -61.95
CA ARG A 28 6.81 -49.71 -61.58
C ARG A 28 7.77 -48.62 -62.02
N LEU A 29 8.20 -47.82 -61.05
CA LEU A 29 9.23 -46.80 -61.26
C LEU A 29 10.60 -47.41 -60.98
N ASN A 30 11.45 -47.51 -62.00
CA ASN A 30 12.82 -48.02 -61.87
C ASN A 30 13.80 -46.84 -61.78
N GLY A 31 14.78 -46.92 -60.89
CA GLY A 31 15.81 -45.86 -60.76
C GLY A 31 15.25 -44.54 -60.23
N LEU A 32 14.53 -44.58 -59.11
CA LEU A 32 13.87 -43.42 -58.50
C LEU A 32 14.81 -42.22 -58.33
N SER A 33 14.47 -41.10 -58.97
CA SER A 33 15.05 -39.77 -58.78
C SER A 33 13.96 -38.77 -58.34
N ARG A 34 14.34 -37.51 -58.11
CA ARG A 34 13.38 -36.46 -57.75
C ARG A 34 12.35 -36.20 -58.86
N ASN A 35 12.74 -36.43 -60.11
CA ASN A 35 11.86 -36.20 -61.25
C ASN A 35 10.74 -37.22 -61.37
N GLU A 36 10.75 -38.29 -60.58
CA GLU A 36 9.68 -39.28 -60.51
C GLU A 36 8.60 -38.88 -59.49
N SER A 37 8.83 -37.86 -58.66
CA SER A 37 7.78 -37.29 -57.79
C SER A 37 6.66 -36.66 -58.62
N GLY A 38 5.41 -36.95 -58.27
CA GLY A 38 4.26 -36.43 -59.01
C GLY A 38 2.98 -37.19 -58.74
N THR A 39 1.92 -36.80 -59.43
CA THR A 39 0.62 -37.47 -59.34
C THR A 39 0.46 -38.42 -60.51
N TYR A 40 0.37 -39.71 -60.21
CA TYR A 40 0.11 -40.78 -61.17
C TYR A 40 -1.36 -41.18 -61.10
N ILE A 41 -1.97 -41.42 -62.26
CA ILE A 41 -3.39 -41.71 -62.40
C ILE A 41 -3.53 -43.09 -63.00
N CYS A 42 -4.03 -44.04 -62.22
CA CYS A 42 -4.42 -45.35 -62.71
C CYS A 42 -5.83 -45.26 -63.29
N THR A 43 -6.00 -45.62 -64.54
CA THR A 43 -7.29 -45.67 -65.22
C THR A 43 -7.61 -47.11 -65.58
N ALA A 44 -8.77 -47.59 -65.15
CA ALA A 44 -9.34 -48.86 -65.56
C ALA A 44 -10.34 -48.62 -66.68
N VAL A 45 -10.23 -49.37 -67.76
CA VAL A 45 -11.16 -49.34 -68.90
C VAL A 45 -11.83 -50.69 -69.02
N ASN A 46 -13.16 -50.65 -69.09
CA ASN A 46 -13.99 -51.82 -69.37
C ASN A 46 -14.74 -51.59 -70.69
N SER A 47 -14.63 -52.52 -71.63
CA SER A 47 -15.32 -52.48 -72.91
C SER A 47 -16.53 -53.41 -72.89
N TYR A 48 -17.71 -52.88 -73.13
CA TYR A 48 -18.97 -53.65 -73.13
C TYR A 48 -19.29 -54.18 -74.53
N SER A 49 -20.06 -55.26 -74.62
CA SER A 49 -20.40 -55.94 -75.89
C SER A 49 -21.15 -55.09 -76.92
N THR A 50 -21.74 -53.98 -76.48
CA THR A 50 -22.40 -52.97 -77.34
C THR A 50 -21.43 -51.99 -78.01
N GLY A 51 -20.11 -52.14 -77.79
CA GLY A 51 -19.08 -51.28 -78.37
C GLY A 51 -18.75 -50.02 -77.56
N GLY A 52 -19.35 -49.84 -76.37
CA GLY A 52 -19.05 -48.73 -75.46
C GLY A 52 -17.89 -49.01 -74.49
N GLU A 53 -17.23 -47.95 -74.01
CA GLU A 53 -16.18 -48.03 -72.98
C GLU A 53 -16.60 -47.30 -71.69
N GLY A 54 -16.46 -47.97 -70.55
CA GLY A 54 -16.55 -47.36 -69.22
C GLY A 54 -15.15 -47.15 -68.65
N LYS A 55 -14.89 -45.97 -68.07
CA LYS A 55 -13.59 -45.63 -67.46
C LYS A 55 -13.77 -45.16 -66.03
N ASP A 56 -12.93 -45.65 -65.13
CA ASP A 56 -12.79 -45.12 -63.77
C ASP A 56 -11.31 -44.91 -63.46
N SER A 57 -10.98 -43.94 -62.61
CA SER A 57 -9.60 -43.59 -62.31
C SER A 57 -9.35 -43.28 -60.83
N LYS A 58 -8.14 -43.57 -60.37
CA LYS A 58 -7.64 -43.23 -59.03
C LYS A 58 -6.28 -42.59 -59.11
N THR A 59 -6.09 -41.59 -58.27
CA THR A 59 -4.85 -40.81 -58.17
C THR A 59 -3.96 -41.34 -57.05
N LEU A 60 -2.68 -41.52 -57.35
CA LEU A 60 -1.61 -41.84 -56.41
C LEU A 60 -0.57 -40.70 -56.47
N THR A 61 -0.36 -40.02 -55.35
CA THR A 61 0.73 -39.04 -55.24
C THR A 61 1.98 -39.76 -54.74
N VAL A 62 3.03 -39.74 -55.56
CA VAL A 62 4.35 -40.29 -55.23
C VAL A 62 5.27 -39.13 -54.87
N ASP A 63 5.87 -39.20 -53.69
CA ASP A 63 6.90 -38.25 -53.22
C ASP A 63 8.21 -39.01 -52.97
N VAL A 64 9.17 -38.80 -53.86
CA VAL A 64 10.51 -39.39 -53.77
C VAL A 64 11.38 -38.53 -52.84
N GLN A 65 11.74 -39.10 -51.70
CA GLN A 65 12.64 -38.50 -50.70
C GLN A 65 14.10 -38.92 -51.02
N CYS A 66 14.98 -37.98 -51.37
CA CYS A 66 16.37 -38.28 -51.72
C CYS A 66 17.34 -38.07 -50.52
N LYS A 67 18.19 -39.06 -50.27
CA LYS A 67 19.19 -39.11 -49.17
C LYS A 67 20.31 -38.07 -49.30
N GLU A 68 20.81 -37.80 -50.50
CA GLU A 68 22.02 -36.99 -50.72
C GLU A 68 21.77 -35.47 -50.63
N ILE A 69 20.50 -35.05 -50.61
CA ILE A 69 20.08 -33.68 -50.39
C ILE A 69 18.92 -33.73 -49.42
N LEU A 70 19.21 -33.89 -48.12
CA LEU A 70 18.24 -33.52 -47.10
C LEU A 70 17.87 -32.07 -47.40
N ASN A 71 16.61 -31.83 -47.77
CA ASN A 71 16.05 -30.48 -47.91
C ASN A 71 15.24 -30.20 -46.64
N PRO A 72 15.90 -29.94 -45.50
CA PRO A 72 15.19 -29.63 -44.27
C PRO A 72 14.39 -28.35 -44.47
N PRO A 73 13.34 -28.14 -43.67
CA PRO A 73 12.72 -26.83 -43.59
C PRO A 73 13.77 -25.79 -43.19
N VAL A 74 13.64 -24.57 -43.68
CA VAL A 74 14.57 -23.48 -43.34
C VAL A 74 13.82 -22.42 -42.56
N VAL A 75 14.29 -22.15 -41.34
CA VAL A 75 13.72 -21.11 -40.47
C VAL A 75 14.39 -19.78 -40.80
N SER A 76 13.57 -18.74 -41.04
CA SER A 76 14.07 -17.39 -41.27
C SER A 76 14.70 -16.79 -40.00
N PRO A 77 15.73 -15.93 -40.11
CA PRO A 77 16.30 -15.25 -38.95
C PRO A 77 15.26 -14.50 -38.12
N LEU A 78 15.36 -14.61 -36.80
CA LEU A 78 14.47 -13.94 -35.86
C LEU A 78 15.21 -12.78 -35.16
N PRO A 79 14.65 -11.56 -35.13
CA PRO A 79 15.26 -10.45 -34.42
C PRO A 79 15.04 -10.56 -32.90
N ASN A 80 15.96 -10.01 -32.11
CA ASN A 80 15.77 -9.85 -30.67
C ASN A 80 14.58 -8.93 -30.38
N VAL A 81 13.81 -9.24 -29.34
CA VAL A 81 12.58 -8.54 -29.00
C VAL A 81 12.66 -8.00 -27.58
N LYS A 82 12.29 -6.73 -27.39
CA LYS A 82 12.17 -6.06 -26.08
C LYS A 82 10.70 -5.79 -25.76
N ARG A 83 10.24 -6.20 -24.57
CA ARG A 83 8.85 -6.00 -24.13
C ARG A 83 8.79 -5.65 -22.66
N VAL A 84 7.81 -4.84 -22.26
CA VAL A 84 7.59 -4.49 -20.86
C VAL A 84 6.79 -5.59 -20.17
N GLU A 85 7.11 -5.90 -18.93
CA GLU A 85 6.35 -6.84 -18.10
C GLU A 85 4.87 -6.48 -18.09
N GLY A 86 4.00 -7.48 -18.29
CA GLY A 86 2.56 -7.33 -18.45
C GLY A 86 2.08 -7.12 -19.89
N GLU A 87 2.96 -6.88 -20.87
CA GLU A 87 2.55 -6.77 -22.28
C GLU A 87 2.23 -8.13 -22.93
N HIS A 88 1.41 -8.07 -23.98
CA HIS A 88 1.16 -9.20 -24.88
C HIS A 88 2.28 -9.32 -25.92
N VAL A 89 2.79 -10.54 -26.11
CA VAL A 89 3.86 -10.85 -27.06
C VAL A 89 3.38 -11.92 -28.03
N SER A 90 3.54 -11.65 -29.33
CA SER A 90 3.26 -12.61 -30.40
C SER A 90 4.39 -12.57 -31.41
N ILE A 91 5.14 -13.67 -31.54
CA ILE A 91 6.30 -13.77 -32.43
C ILE A 91 6.05 -14.88 -33.44
N TRP A 92 6.14 -14.56 -34.72
CA TRP A 92 5.88 -15.49 -35.81
C TRP A 92 7.19 -16.13 -36.29
N CYS A 93 7.20 -17.45 -36.44
CA CYS A 93 8.28 -18.20 -37.05
C CYS A 93 7.98 -18.44 -38.53
N ASN A 94 8.75 -17.79 -39.41
CA ASN A 94 8.61 -17.95 -40.84
C ASN A 94 9.51 -19.11 -41.31
N VAL A 95 8.90 -20.10 -41.95
CA VAL A 95 9.56 -21.36 -42.33
C VAL A 95 9.34 -21.61 -43.81
N THR A 96 10.43 -21.74 -44.55
CA THR A 96 10.40 -22.28 -45.91
C THR A 96 10.32 -23.80 -45.80
N SER A 97 9.21 -24.40 -46.27
CA SER A 97 8.99 -25.85 -46.18
C SER A 97 10.09 -26.64 -46.86
N GLY A 98 10.52 -27.72 -46.19
CA GLY A 98 11.43 -28.71 -46.75
C GLY A 98 10.72 -29.72 -47.64
N ASN A 99 11.44 -30.79 -48.02
CA ASN A 99 10.83 -32.02 -48.54
C ASN A 99 11.05 -33.12 -47.49
N PRO A 100 10.01 -33.78 -46.93
CA PRO A 100 8.57 -33.66 -47.21
C PRO A 100 7.94 -32.32 -46.84
N SER A 101 6.79 -31.97 -47.45
CA SER A 101 6.10 -30.69 -47.18
C SER A 101 5.51 -30.58 -45.77
N TYR A 102 5.38 -31.71 -45.06
CA TYR A 102 4.86 -31.76 -43.70
C TYR A 102 5.95 -31.44 -42.68
N THR A 103 6.00 -30.17 -42.27
CA THR A 103 6.92 -29.66 -41.25
C THR A 103 6.21 -29.43 -39.92
N THR A 104 6.73 -30.04 -38.85
CA THR A 104 6.30 -29.73 -37.49
C THR A 104 7.05 -28.49 -37.01
N ILE A 105 6.31 -27.47 -36.54
CA ILE A 105 6.89 -26.22 -36.01
C ILE A 105 6.57 -26.13 -34.52
N TYR A 106 7.59 -25.86 -33.71
CA TYR A 106 7.44 -25.66 -32.28
C TYR A 106 8.53 -24.74 -31.71
N TRP A 107 8.27 -24.19 -30.54
CA TRP A 107 9.18 -23.31 -29.82
C TRP A 107 9.80 -24.01 -28.63
N THR A 108 11.08 -23.74 -28.37
CA THR A 108 11.81 -24.19 -27.20
C THR A 108 12.47 -23.00 -26.50
N LYS A 109 12.80 -23.15 -25.21
CA LYS A 109 13.52 -22.14 -24.42
C LYS A 109 14.85 -22.72 -23.95
N SER A 110 15.92 -21.96 -24.15
CA SER A 110 17.25 -22.36 -23.67
C SER A 110 17.27 -22.43 -22.14
N GLY A 111 17.75 -23.56 -21.60
CA GLY A 111 17.82 -23.79 -20.14
C GLY A 111 16.50 -24.25 -19.49
N ASP A 112 15.43 -24.42 -20.26
CA ASP A 112 14.15 -24.96 -19.78
C ASP A 112 13.68 -26.07 -20.72
N SER A 113 14.05 -27.32 -20.40
CA SER A 113 13.69 -28.50 -21.19
C SER A 113 12.19 -28.83 -21.15
N GLY A 114 11.45 -28.27 -20.19
CA GLY A 114 10.00 -28.45 -20.08
C GLY A 114 9.21 -27.49 -20.97
N PHE A 115 9.83 -26.39 -21.42
CA PHE A 115 9.15 -25.42 -22.28
C PHE A 115 9.03 -25.90 -23.72
N ARG A 116 7.80 -26.22 -24.15
CA ARG A 116 7.47 -26.47 -25.56
C ARG A 116 6.11 -25.89 -25.92
N GLN A 117 6.06 -25.02 -26.93
CA GLN A 117 4.82 -24.49 -27.48
C GLN A 117 4.71 -24.86 -28.97
N SER A 118 3.68 -25.61 -29.34
CA SER A 118 3.45 -26.05 -30.72
C SER A 118 2.84 -24.94 -31.58
N GLY A 119 3.18 -24.94 -32.87
CA GLY A 119 2.66 -23.99 -33.86
C GLY A 119 3.67 -22.92 -34.28
N SER A 120 3.32 -22.16 -35.31
CA SER A 120 4.19 -21.13 -35.91
C SER A 120 4.32 -19.85 -35.08
N THR A 121 3.51 -19.66 -34.03
CA THR A 121 3.48 -18.41 -33.26
C THR A 121 3.75 -18.67 -31.78
N LEU A 122 4.78 -18.01 -31.24
CA LEU A 122 5.04 -17.94 -29.80
C LEU A 122 4.17 -16.85 -29.19
N ARG A 123 3.33 -17.18 -28.20
CA ARG A 123 2.41 -16.23 -27.57
C ARG A 123 2.51 -16.20 -26.06
N PHE A 124 2.63 -14.99 -25.51
CA PHE A 124 2.48 -14.68 -24.09
C PHE A 124 1.44 -13.55 -23.95
N ASN A 125 0.43 -13.73 -23.08
CA ASN A 125 -0.59 -12.69 -22.89
C ASN A 125 -0.13 -11.62 -21.89
N TYR A 126 0.42 -12.03 -20.75
CA TYR A 126 0.98 -11.12 -19.76
C TYR A 126 2.39 -11.58 -19.46
N ILE A 127 3.36 -11.03 -20.20
CA ILE A 127 4.74 -11.51 -20.10
C ILE A 127 5.34 -11.15 -18.74
N SER A 128 5.98 -12.10 -18.06
CA SER A 128 6.64 -11.86 -16.77
C SER A 128 8.15 -11.80 -16.90
N LYS A 129 8.84 -11.19 -15.93
CA LYS A 129 10.31 -11.12 -15.93
C LYS A 129 11.01 -12.49 -15.97
N SER A 130 10.38 -13.56 -15.48
CA SER A 130 10.95 -14.93 -15.54
C SER A 130 10.89 -15.55 -16.94
N GLN A 131 10.09 -14.98 -17.84
CA GLN A 131 9.99 -15.39 -19.23
C GLN A 131 11.05 -14.74 -20.13
N SER A 132 11.90 -13.85 -19.60
CA SER A 132 13.08 -13.41 -20.35
C SER A 132 14.03 -14.59 -20.63
N GLY A 133 14.67 -14.57 -21.79
CA GLY A 133 15.62 -15.60 -22.19
C GLY A 133 15.70 -15.82 -23.70
N THR A 134 16.50 -16.81 -24.09
CA THR A 134 16.67 -17.20 -25.50
C THR A 134 15.64 -18.25 -25.89
N TYR A 135 14.86 -17.95 -26.91
CA TYR A 135 13.87 -18.85 -27.49
C TYR A 135 14.31 -19.27 -28.88
N SER A 136 14.00 -20.51 -29.25
CA SER A 136 14.28 -21.06 -30.57
C SER A 136 12.99 -21.52 -31.22
N CYS A 137 12.76 -21.09 -32.47
CA CYS A 137 11.81 -21.78 -33.32
C CYS A 137 12.52 -22.96 -33.97
N VAL A 138 11.92 -24.14 -33.86
CA VAL A 138 12.41 -25.36 -34.48
C VAL A 138 11.39 -25.84 -35.50
N ALA A 139 11.87 -26.08 -36.71
CA ALA A 139 11.12 -26.68 -37.80
C ALA A 139 11.72 -28.06 -38.10
N GLU A 140 10.90 -29.10 -38.05
CA GLU A 140 11.33 -30.49 -38.18
C GLU A 140 10.47 -31.25 -39.19
N ASN A 141 11.14 -31.96 -40.11
CA ASN A 141 10.56 -32.94 -41.02
C ASN A 141 10.94 -34.35 -40.58
N ASN A 142 9.99 -35.29 -40.65
CA ASN A 142 10.23 -36.71 -40.43
C ASN A 142 10.32 -37.42 -41.79
N TYR A 143 11.44 -38.10 -42.05
CA TYR A 143 11.63 -38.89 -43.26
C TYR A 143 11.15 -40.33 -43.07
N ASN A 144 10.84 -41.03 -44.16
CA ASN A 144 10.29 -42.39 -44.12
C ASN A 144 11.25 -43.43 -43.52
N ASN A 145 12.55 -43.14 -43.52
CA ASN A 145 13.60 -43.97 -42.90
C ASN A 145 13.74 -43.75 -41.38
N GLY A 146 12.93 -42.87 -40.79
CA GLY A 146 12.98 -42.52 -39.36
C GLY A 146 13.99 -41.40 -39.02
N GLU A 147 14.76 -40.90 -39.99
CA GLU A 147 15.63 -39.74 -39.78
C GLU A 147 14.82 -38.44 -39.71
N LYS A 148 15.43 -37.40 -39.13
CA LYS A 148 14.80 -36.09 -38.92
C LYS A 148 15.63 -34.99 -39.56
N GLY A 149 14.98 -34.15 -40.35
CA GLY A 149 15.57 -32.96 -40.95
C GLY A 149 15.09 -31.75 -40.17
N ALA A 150 15.99 -31.10 -39.43
CA ALA A 150 15.63 -29.97 -38.58
C ALA A 150 16.47 -28.74 -38.87
N ASN A 151 15.83 -27.58 -38.81
CA ASN A 151 16.50 -26.28 -38.74
C ASN A 151 15.89 -25.45 -37.63
N GLN A 152 16.70 -24.57 -37.05
CA GLN A 152 16.25 -23.70 -35.98
C GLN A 152 16.89 -22.32 -36.08
N GLN A 153 16.15 -21.31 -35.63
CA GLN A 153 16.68 -19.97 -35.39
C GLN A 153 16.30 -19.51 -33.99
N SER A 154 17.24 -18.82 -33.35
CA SER A 154 17.10 -18.34 -31.98
C SER A 154 17.06 -16.82 -31.93
N PHE A 155 16.32 -16.29 -30.96
CA PHE A 155 16.31 -14.88 -30.63
C PHE A 155 16.24 -14.69 -29.11
N PHE A 156 16.69 -13.53 -28.64
CA PHE A 156 16.59 -13.14 -27.22
C PHE A 156 15.33 -12.31 -26.98
N LEU A 157 14.52 -12.77 -26.02
CA LEU A 157 13.37 -12.04 -25.48
C LEU A 157 13.79 -11.33 -24.19
N ASP A 158 13.97 -10.02 -24.30
CA ASP A 158 14.37 -9.13 -23.21
C ASP A 158 13.12 -8.53 -22.55
N VAL A 159 12.79 -8.98 -21.34
CA VAL A 159 11.63 -8.50 -20.59
C VAL A 159 12.08 -7.37 -19.66
N LEU A 160 11.59 -6.17 -19.93
CA LEU A 160 11.87 -4.95 -19.18
C LEU A 160 10.88 -4.79 -18.03
N TYR A 161 11.39 -4.50 -16.84
CA TYR A 161 10.57 -4.30 -15.64
C TYR A 161 11.17 -3.22 -14.73
N GLY A 162 10.29 -2.48 -14.06
CA GLY A 162 10.67 -1.42 -13.13
C GLY A 162 11.41 -1.94 -11.89
N PRO A 163 12.02 -1.06 -11.10
CA PRO A 163 12.79 -1.47 -9.93
C PRO A 163 11.90 -2.04 -8.83
N VAL A 164 12.24 -3.25 -8.38
CA VAL A 164 11.68 -3.88 -7.19
C VAL A 164 12.74 -3.91 -6.11
N LEU A 165 12.50 -3.19 -5.01
CA LEU A 165 13.41 -3.08 -3.87
C LEU A 165 12.96 -3.99 -2.73
N THR A 166 13.90 -4.59 -2.02
CA THR A 166 13.59 -5.32 -0.78
C THR A 166 13.16 -4.37 0.34
N HIS A 167 12.20 -4.80 1.16
CA HIS A 167 11.70 -4.03 2.30
C HIS A 167 12.74 -3.89 3.42
N GLY A 168 12.59 -2.80 4.18
CA GLY A 168 13.60 -2.18 5.02
C GLY A 168 14.17 -3.03 6.13
N GLN A 169 15.49 -3.18 6.10
CA GLN A 169 16.27 -3.72 7.20
C GLN A 169 16.40 -2.66 8.30
N THR A 170 16.36 -3.11 9.55
CA THR A 170 16.69 -2.27 10.71
C THR A 170 18.14 -2.50 11.09
N LEU A 171 18.96 -1.46 11.02
CA LEU A 171 20.36 -1.48 11.40
C LEU A 171 20.54 -0.81 12.77
N ARG A 172 21.23 -1.47 13.69
CA ARG A 172 21.59 -0.93 15.01
C ARG A 172 23.10 -0.80 15.12
N VAL A 173 23.57 0.39 15.48
CA VAL A 173 25.00 0.72 15.54
C VAL A 173 25.26 1.56 16.80
N SER A 174 26.42 1.38 17.42
CA SER A 174 26.84 2.25 18.53
C SER A 174 27.41 3.56 17.99
N GLU A 175 27.20 4.65 18.72
CA GLU A 175 27.77 5.96 18.37
C GLU A 175 29.30 5.87 18.17
N GLY A 176 29.80 6.57 17.15
CA GLY A 176 31.19 6.56 16.71
C GLY A 176 31.59 5.40 15.81
N GLN A 177 30.76 4.36 15.67
CA GLN A 177 31.02 3.24 14.75
C GLN A 177 30.53 3.55 13.32
N SER A 178 31.02 2.78 12.35
CA SER A 178 30.58 2.89 10.95
C SER A 178 29.23 2.17 10.77
N ALA A 179 28.26 2.87 10.16
CA ALA A 179 26.94 2.34 9.84
C ALA A 179 26.76 2.16 8.33
N ARG A 180 26.67 0.91 7.87
CA ARG A 180 26.45 0.58 6.45
C ARG A 180 25.03 0.06 6.22
N MET A 181 24.18 0.92 5.69
CA MET A 181 22.82 0.57 5.27
C MET A 181 22.84 0.00 3.86
N SER A 182 22.09 -1.06 3.60
CA SER A 182 22.01 -1.69 2.27
C SER A 182 20.61 -2.17 1.93
N THR A 183 20.30 -2.21 0.64
CA THR A 183 19.09 -2.84 0.10
C THR A 183 19.39 -3.51 -1.23
N SER A 184 18.62 -4.55 -1.57
CA SER A 184 18.68 -5.23 -2.85
C SER A 184 17.64 -4.67 -3.81
N ILE A 185 18.05 -4.49 -5.06
CA ILE A 185 17.26 -3.89 -6.15
C ILE A 185 17.31 -4.86 -7.32
N THR A 186 16.15 -5.22 -7.85
CA THR A 186 16.04 -5.98 -9.10
C THR A 186 15.35 -5.13 -10.14
N SER A 187 15.98 -4.91 -11.30
CA SER A 187 15.40 -4.13 -12.39
C SER A 187 16.01 -4.51 -13.74
N ASN A 188 15.24 -4.36 -14.82
CA ASN A 188 15.76 -4.44 -16.18
C ASN A 188 15.16 -3.32 -17.06
N PRO A 189 15.94 -2.33 -17.53
CA PRO A 189 17.39 -2.19 -17.37
C PRO A 189 17.80 -1.86 -15.92
N ALA A 190 19.11 -1.87 -15.65
CA ALA A 190 19.67 -1.46 -14.38
C ALA A 190 19.24 -0.03 -14.02
N SER A 191 18.90 0.21 -12.75
CA SER A 191 18.28 1.45 -12.29
C SER A 191 19.30 2.44 -11.73
N ASN A 192 19.02 3.73 -11.84
CA ASN A 192 19.73 4.75 -11.09
C ASN A 192 19.16 4.83 -9.67
N VAL A 193 20.04 4.85 -8.67
CA VAL A 193 19.69 4.73 -7.25
C VAL A 193 20.13 5.96 -6.51
N SER A 194 19.25 6.50 -5.68
CA SER A 194 19.49 7.70 -4.87
C SER A 194 19.05 7.45 -3.44
N TRP A 195 19.94 7.75 -2.50
CA TRP A 195 19.66 7.69 -1.06
C TRP A 195 19.34 9.08 -0.55
N PHE A 196 18.29 9.18 0.26
CA PHE A 196 17.81 10.42 0.86
C PHE A 196 17.69 10.29 2.37
N ARG A 197 17.95 11.40 3.05
CA ARG A 197 17.68 11.60 4.47
C ARG A 197 16.92 12.91 4.63
N ASP A 198 15.75 12.86 5.27
CA ASP A 198 14.91 14.04 5.48
C ASP A 198 14.67 14.84 4.16
N ASN A 199 14.43 14.10 3.06
CA ASN A 199 14.29 14.60 1.67
C ASN A 199 15.56 15.20 1.03
N LEU A 200 16.71 15.17 1.70
CA LEU A 200 17.99 15.60 1.15
C LEU A 200 18.74 14.43 0.51
N LEU A 201 19.22 14.60 -0.72
CA LEU A 201 20.05 13.60 -1.41
C LEU A 201 21.40 13.46 -0.72
N VAL A 202 21.71 12.25 -0.23
CA VAL A 202 22.98 11.94 0.47
C VAL A 202 23.91 11.04 -0.35
N SER A 203 23.40 10.28 -1.31
CA SER A 203 24.22 9.45 -2.21
C SER A 203 23.47 9.16 -3.50
N SER A 204 24.21 8.98 -4.60
CA SER A 204 23.65 8.56 -5.89
C SER A 204 24.57 7.58 -6.59
N GLN A 205 24.00 6.56 -7.22
CA GLN A 205 24.68 5.48 -7.95
C GLN A 205 23.95 5.26 -9.27
N GLN A 206 24.68 5.00 -10.36
CA GLN A 206 24.11 4.77 -11.68
C GLN A 206 24.15 3.30 -12.06
N SER A 207 23.19 2.85 -12.87
CA SER A 207 23.17 1.51 -13.46
C SER A 207 23.35 0.37 -12.43
N VAL A 208 22.61 0.44 -11.33
CA VAL A 208 22.62 -0.57 -10.26
C VAL A 208 21.60 -1.68 -10.57
N ASN A 209 22.06 -2.93 -10.51
CA ASN A 209 21.23 -4.13 -10.49
C ASN A 209 21.84 -5.10 -9.46
N GLY A 210 21.14 -5.36 -8.36
CA GLY A 210 21.67 -6.05 -7.18
C GLY A 210 21.68 -5.14 -5.95
N THR A 211 22.73 -5.21 -5.15
CA THR A 211 22.79 -4.51 -3.85
C THR A 211 23.34 -3.10 -3.98
N THR A 212 22.64 -2.13 -3.38
CA THR A 212 23.15 -0.78 -3.12
C THR A 212 23.43 -0.61 -1.63
N SER A 213 24.39 0.23 -1.28
CA SER A 213 24.63 0.62 0.12
C SER A 213 25.02 2.08 0.27
N TYR A 214 24.66 2.65 1.40
CA TYR A 214 25.13 3.95 1.89
C TYR A 214 25.80 3.77 3.26
N THR A 215 26.96 4.40 3.44
CA THR A 215 27.77 4.22 4.65
C THR A 215 28.00 5.56 5.33
N ILE A 216 27.68 5.62 6.63
CA ILE A 216 28.09 6.69 7.53
C ILE A 216 29.34 6.21 8.26
N THR A 217 30.49 6.87 8.07
CA THR A 217 31.78 6.38 8.58
C THR A 217 31.91 6.48 10.10
N ARG A 218 31.30 7.49 10.71
CA ARG A 218 31.19 7.68 12.15
C ARG A 218 29.76 8.12 12.47
N ALA A 219 28.96 7.18 12.96
CA ALA A 219 27.56 7.40 13.26
C ALA A 219 27.38 8.27 14.51
N GLU A 220 26.56 9.31 14.41
CA GLU A 220 26.14 10.16 15.53
C GLU A 220 24.69 9.86 15.92
N CYS A 221 24.27 10.18 17.13
CA CYS A 221 22.88 9.94 17.55
C CYS A 221 21.83 10.65 16.71
N THR A 222 22.19 11.82 16.18
CA THR A 222 21.40 12.60 15.23
C THR A 222 21.14 11.85 13.93
N ASP A 223 21.97 10.84 13.60
CA ASP A 223 21.82 9.93 12.45
C ASP A 223 20.74 8.87 12.62
N THR A 224 20.21 8.70 13.83
CA THR A 224 19.05 7.82 14.03
C THR A 224 17.87 8.30 13.20
N GLY A 225 17.33 7.40 12.37
CA GLY A 225 16.21 7.73 11.51
C GLY A 225 16.03 6.81 10.33
N SER A 226 15.00 7.13 9.55
CA SER A 226 14.66 6.45 8.30
C SER A 226 15.43 7.06 7.14
N PHE A 227 16.10 6.22 6.36
CA PHE A 227 16.76 6.59 5.10
C PHE A 227 15.93 6.06 3.95
N GLN A 228 15.54 6.94 3.04
CA GLN A 228 14.80 6.56 1.84
C GLN A 228 15.78 6.21 0.73
N VAL A 229 15.52 5.10 0.04
CA VAL A 229 16.26 4.70 -1.16
C VAL A 229 15.29 4.64 -2.33
N VAL A 230 15.58 5.42 -3.35
CA VAL A 230 14.76 5.54 -4.56
C VAL A 230 15.55 4.98 -5.73
N ALA A 231 14.96 4.03 -6.43
CA ALA A 231 15.47 3.51 -7.69
C ALA A 231 14.59 4.01 -8.83
N SER A 232 15.22 4.41 -9.92
CA SER A 232 14.57 4.88 -11.13
C SER A 232 15.11 4.11 -12.33
N SER A 233 14.23 3.39 -13.03
CA SER A 233 14.59 2.78 -14.31
C SER A 233 14.30 3.79 -15.42
N PRO A 234 15.23 4.01 -16.37
CA PRO A 234 14.97 4.88 -17.51
C PRO A 234 13.70 4.45 -18.26
N ARG A 235 12.65 5.28 -18.20
CA ARG A 235 11.39 5.18 -18.99
C ARG A 235 10.37 4.13 -18.56
N LEU A 236 10.51 3.50 -17.39
CA LEU A 236 9.49 2.59 -16.84
C LEU A 236 8.79 3.24 -15.64
N THR A 237 9.29 2.98 -14.44
CA THR A 237 8.72 3.44 -13.17
C THR A 237 9.82 3.74 -12.17
N THR A 238 9.47 4.46 -11.11
CA THR A 238 10.29 4.66 -9.92
C THR A 238 9.78 3.78 -8.79
N GLY A 239 10.70 3.22 -8.01
CA GLY A 239 10.38 2.44 -6.81
C GLY A 239 11.15 2.98 -5.61
N GLY A 240 10.49 3.02 -4.46
CA GLY A 240 11.10 3.42 -3.19
C GLY A 240 11.17 2.27 -2.19
N SER A 241 12.17 2.31 -1.30
CA SER A 241 12.23 1.54 -0.06
C SER A 241 12.85 2.42 1.04
N TYR A 242 12.85 1.92 2.27
CA TYR A 242 13.34 2.62 3.45
C TYR A 242 14.25 1.69 4.26
N VAL A 243 15.27 2.24 4.93
CA VAL A 243 16.14 1.51 5.85
C VAL A 243 16.17 2.29 7.16
N GLU A 244 15.94 1.62 8.29
CA GLU A 244 15.98 2.26 9.60
C GLU A 244 17.37 2.14 10.21
N LEU A 245 17.96 3.27 10.61
CA LEU A 245 19.20 3.31 11.37
C LEU A 245 18.89 3.73 12.80
N TYR A 246 19.35 2.93 13.76
CA TYR A 246 19.36 3.27 15.18
C TYR A 246 20.80 3.40 15.64
N VAL A 247 21.19 4.62 16.00
CA VAL A 247 22.49 4.92 16.59
C VAL A 247 22.30 5.06 18.11
N GLY A 248 22.74 4.04 18.84
CA GLY A 248 22.74 4.10 20.30
C GLY A 248 23.95 4.88 20.81
N SER A 249 23.74 6.01 21.47
CA SER A 249 24.77 6.58 22.33
C SER A 249 24.80 5.90 23.67
N ASN A 250 25.93 6.07 24.34
CA ASN A 250 26.01 6.06 25.78
C ASN A 250 25.32 7.32 26.36
N ARG A 251 24.00 7.47 26.12
CA ARG A 251 23.20 8.62 26.61
C ARG A 251 23.32 8.70 28.12
N TYR A 252 23.74 9.84 28.64
CA TYR A 252 23.85 10.05 30.08
C TYR A 252 22.76 11.01 30.58
N LEU A 253 22.01 10.54 31.57
CA LEU A 253 21.19 11.40 32.43
C LEU A 253 22.10 12.05 33.45
N ASN A 254 21.99 13.37 33.60
CA ASN A 254 22.53 14.10 34.74
C ASN A 254 21.56 15.23 35.12
N GLY A 255 20.57 14.89 35.94
CA GLY A 255 19.57 15.82 36.46
C GLY A 255 19.90 16.24 37.89
N GLN A 256 19.62 17.49 38.25
CA GLN A 256 19.79 18.00 39.61
C GLN A 256 18.51 18.66 40.11
N ILE A 257 18.12 18.34 41.34
CA ILE A 257 16.96 18.89 42.02
C ILE A 257 17.42 19.47 43.35
N SER A 258 17.34 20.79 43.49
CA SER A 258 17.68 21.48 44.74
C SER A 258 16.46 21.63 45.63
N LEU A 259 16.63 21.34 46.92
CA LEU A 259 15.56 21.42 47.92
C LEU A 259 16.11 21.84 49.28
N LEU A 260 15.26 22.48 50.10
CA LEU A 260 15.58 22.80 51.48
C LEU A 260 14.93 21.78 52.42
N SER A 261 15.69 21.31 53.42
CA SER A 261 15.19 20.39 54.45
C SER A 261 15.97 20.57 55.75
N TYR A 262 15.36 20.23 56.88
CA TYR A 262 16.06 20.05 58.15
C TYR A 262 15.36 18.97 58.99
N PRO A 263 16.06 17.92 59.47
CA PRO A 263 17.45 17.54 59.20
C PRO A 263 17.66 17.00 57.75
N GLN A 264 18.81 16.40 57.47
CA GLN A 264 19.14 15.82 56.15
C GLN A 264 18.04 14.84 55.69
N PRO A 265 17.50 15.01 54.47
CA PRO A 265 16.46 14.14 53.95
C PRO A 265 17.04 12.90 53.28
N THR A 266 16.24 11.84 53.20
CA THR A 266 16.45 10.68 52.32
C THR A 266 15.63 10.84 51.05
N ALA A 267 16.15 10.34 49.93
CA ALA A 267 15.51 10.40 48.63
C ALA A 267 15.43 9.01 48.01
N SER A 268 14.26 8.66 47.48
CA SER A 268 14.05 7.44 46.69
C SER A 268 13.25 7.74 45.44
N LEU A 269 13.59 7.05 44.35
CA LEU A 269 12.90 7.18 43.07
C LEU A 269 12.14 5.89 42.78
N THR A 270 10.87 6.02 42.39
CA THR A 270 9.98 4.89 42.09
C THR A 270 9.27 5.12 40.77
N LEU A 271 8.81 4.03 40.15
CA LEU A 271 7.86 4.10 39.05
C LEU A 271 6.48 4.55 39.57
N PRO A 272 5.56 5.05 38.73
CA PRO A 272 4.20 5.44 39.15
C PRO A 272 3.41 4.28 39.79
N SER A 273 3.76 3.03 39.46
CA SER A 273 3.23 1.81 40.08
C SER A 273 3.70 1.57 41.51
N GLY A 274 4.63 2.37 42.04
CA GLY A 274 5.26 2.19 43.35
C GLY A 274 6.44 1.21 43.37
N ALA A 275 6.76 0.58 42.23
CA ALA A 275 7.92 -0.31 42.12
C ALA A 275 9.24 0.47 42.28
N PRO A 276 10.25 -0.09 42.98
CA PRO A 276 11.55 0.56 43.13
C PRO A 276 12.24 0.71 41.78
N ASN A 277 12.76 1.91 41.50
CA ASN A 277 13.58 2.13 40.32
C ASN A 277 15.02 1.68 40.61
N THR A 278 15.47 0.62 39.94
CA THR A 278 16.84 0.09 40.04
C THR A 278 17.79 0.66 38.99
N LEU A 279 17.27 1.45 38.05
CA LEU A 279 17.96 1.86 36.83
C LEU A 279 18.59 3.25 36.94
N VAL A 280 17.93 4.19 37.62
CA VAL A 280 18.42 5.56 37.79
C VAL A 280 19.06 5.71 39.17
N THR A 281 20.34 6.09 39.19
CA THR A 281 21.05 6.30 40.46
C THR A 281 20.62 7.63 41.07
N VAL A 282 20.20 7.58 42.33
CA VAL A 282 19.83 8.76 43.14
C VAL A 282 20.94 9.02 44.15
N ARG A 283 21.53 10.21 44.12
CA ARG A 283 22.49 10.66 45.14
C ARG A 283 22.01 11.96 45.76
N SER A 284 22.10 12.07 47.08
CA SER A 284 21.83 13.32 47.79
C SER A 284 23.15 13.90 48.31
N VAL A 285 23.42 15.17 48.01
CA VAL A 285 24.63 15.87 48.44
C VAL A 285 24.23 17.15 49.18
N THR A 286 24.88 17.40 50.33
CA THR A 286 24.68 18.64 51.10
C THR A 286 25.36 19.80 50.38
N ALA A 287 24.59 20.80 49.96
CA ALA A 287 25.10 21.97 49.24
C ALA A 287 25.40 23.15 50.19
N ALA A 288 24.62 23.31 51.26
CA ALA A 288 24.81 24.28 52.35
C ALA A 288 23.98 23.85 53.57
N THR A 289 24.03 24.62 54.68
CA THR A 289 23.16 24.39 55.84
C THR A 289 21.68 24.38 55.42
N ASN A 290 21.01 23.25 55.66
CA ASN A 290 19.60 23.00 55.28
C ASN A 290 19.31 22.99 53.77
N SER A 291 20.33 22.98 52.91
CA SER A 291 20.20 22.96 51.45
C SER A 291 20.83 21.68 50.87
N PHE A 292 20.04 20.94 50.10
CA PHE A 292 20.42 19.65 49.54
C PHE A 292 20.18 19.61 48.04
N THR A 293 21.04 18.92 47.31
CA THR A 293 20.86 18.63 45.88
C THR A 293 20.73 17.14 45.70
N ILE A 294 19.64 16.72 45.06
CA ILE A 294 19.44 15.35 44.60
C ILE A 294 19.92 15.28 43.15
N THR A 295 20.91 14.43 42.88
CA THR A 295 21.42 14.15 41.55
C THR A 295 20.84 12.83 41.04
N LEU A 296 20.29 12.86 39.83
CA LEU A 296 19.80 11.71 39.09
C LEU A 296 20.78 11.41 37.96
N THR A 297 21.45 10.26 38.02
CA THR A 297 22.41 9.86 36.99
C THR A 297 22.15 8.47 36.43
N LYS A 298 22.29 8.32 35.12
CA LYS A 298 22.25 7.04 34.41
C LYS A 298 23.08 7.15 33.14
N SER A 299 23.81 6.12 32.76
CA SER A 299 24.47 5.99 31.46
C SER A 299 23.70 5.03 30.56
N ASN A 300 23.94 5.08 29.24
CA ASN A 300 23.24 4.27 28.22
C ASN A 300 21.70 4.32 28.30
N LEU A 301 21.08 5.51 28.42
CA LEU A 301 19.61 5.64 28.44
C LEU A 301 18.96 4.93 27.23
N GLN A 302 17.97 4.10 27.50
CA GLN A 302 17.10 3.40 26.55
C GLN A 302 15.74 4.10 26.44
N SER A 303 14.92 3.71 25.45
CA SER A 303 13.55 4.22 25.28
C SER A 303 12.68 4.05 26.53
N ASP A 304 12.92 2.98 27.28
CA ASP A 304 12.12 2.62 28.46
C ASP A 304 12.51 3.44 29.70
N ASP A 305 13.64 4.17 29.63
CA ASP A 305 14.08 5.07 30.69
C ASP A 305 13.41 6.45 30.63
N PHE A 306 12.69 6.75 29.55
CA PHE A 306 11.91 7.97 29.42
C PHE A 306 10.49 7.75 29.95
N GLY A 307 10.01 8.70 30.75
CA GLY A 307 8.70 8.64 31.37
C GLY A 307 8.63 9.41 32.68
N THR A 308 7.51 9.20 33.38
CA THR A 308 7.23 9.81 34.67
C THR A 308 7.76 8.94 35.80
N TYR A 309 8.49 9.54 36.72
CA TYR A 309 8.95 8.93 37.96
C TYR A 309 8.40 9.68 39.16
N VAL A 310 8.30 9.00 40.29
CA VAL A 310 7.89 9.60 41.57
C VAL A 310 9.11 9.65 42.49
N LEU A 311 9.60 10.86 42.75
CA LEU A 311 10.66 11.13 43.70
C LEU A 311 10.05 11.36 45.09
N SER A 312 10.30 10.44 46.02
CA SER A 312 9.92 10.56 47.42
C SER A 312 11.09 11.11 48.24
N VAL A 313 10.90 12.27 48.84
CA VAL A 313 11.87 12.91 49.73
C VAL A 313 11.30 12.93 51.14
N ALA A 314 12.03 12.38 52.12
CA ALA A 314 11.55 12.27 53.49
C ALA A 314 12.61 12.70 54.51
N ASN A 315 12.17 13.29 55.61
CA ASN A 315 12.96 13.46 56.83
C ASN A 315 12.16 12.96 58.03
N GLN A 316 12.70 13.08 59.25
CA GLN A 316 12.03 12.64 60.47
C GLN A 316 10.68 13.34 60.74
N TYR A 317 10.41 14.48 60.10
CA TYR A 317 9.19 15.27 60.28
C TYR A 317 8.15 15.04 59.18
N GLY A 318 8.49 14.32 58.11
CA GLY A 318 7.51 14.00 57.08
C GLY A 318 8.11 13.58 55.74
N ARG A 319 7.22 13.18 54.83
CA ARG A 319 7.52 12.76 53.46
C ARG A 319 6.77 13.64 52.46
N ARG A 320 7.43 14.02 51.37
CA ARG A 320 6.81 14.66 50.20
C ARG A 320 7.22 13.91 48.94
N THR A 321 6.32 13.89 47.96
CA THR A 321 6.55 13.28 46.65
C THR A 321 6.50 14.34 45.55
N ILE A 322 7.33 14.17 44.54
CA ILE A 322 7.42 15.05 43.37
C ILE A 322 7.43 14.17 42.11
N SER A 323 6.62 14.55 41.12
CA SER A 323 6.64 13.90 39.81
C SER A 323 7.80 14.45 38.96
N VAL A 324 8.67 13.56 38.51
CA VAL A 324 9.88 13.84 37.72
C VAL A 324 9.69 13.23 36.34
N ASN A 325 9.53 14.06 35.29
CA ASN A 325 9.46 13.57 33.92
C ASN A 325 10.84 13.63 33.26
N ILE A 326 11.33 12.47 32.82
CA ILE A 326 12.55 12.36 31.99
C ILE A 326 12.10 12.28 30.54
N ILE A 327 12.35 13.35 29.77
CA ILE A 327 11.92 13.48 28.38
C ILE A 327 13.13 13.55 27.42
N PRO A 328 13.06 12.99 26.21
CA PRO A 328 14.10 13.10 25.21
C PRO A 328 14.11 14.50 24.56
N ILE A 329 15.30 15.06 24.27
CA ILE A 329 15.46 16.31 23.49
C ILE A 329 15.86 15.93 22.06
N SER A 330 14.91 15.43 21.31
CA SER A 330 15.13 15.04 19.91
C SER A 330 13.84 15.18 19.12
N LYS A 331 13.95 15.05 17.80
CA LYS A 331 12.80 14.69 16.95
C LYS A 331 12.06 13.48 17.55
N PRO A 332 10.74 13.32 17.31
CA PRO A 332 9.99 12.21 17.87
C PRO A 332 10.58 10.87 17.41
N PHE A 333 10.46 9.84 18.24
CA PHE A 333 10.70 8.48 17.75
C PHE A 333 9.65 8.11 16.70
N HIS A 334 10.01 7.20 15.81
CA HIS A 334 9.11 6.70 14.78
C HIS A 334 7.90 6.03 15.43
N ALA A 335 6.70 6.26 14.89
CA ALA A 335 5.51 5.52 15.30
C ALA A 335 5.74 4.02 15.07
N THR A 336 5.35 3.20 16.04
CA THR A 336 5.55 1.74 16.00
C THR A 336 4.21 1.01 15.93
N LYS A 337 4.25 -0.30 15.66
CA LYS A 337 3.04 -1.15 15.52
C LYS A 337 2.00 -0.56 14.55
N VAL A 338 2.48 -0.03 13.42
CA VAL A 338 1.60 0.51 12.38
C VAL A 338 0.90 -0.65 11.68
N LEU A 339 -0.42 -0.61 11.64
CA LEU A 339 -1.26 -1.58 10.94
C LEU A 339 -2.18 -0.84 9.96
N VAL A 340 -2.35 -1.42 8.77
CA VAL A 340 -3.18 -0.86 7.70
C VAL A 340 -4.15 -1.92 7.22
N THR A 341 -5.42 -1.55 7.12
CA THR A 341 -6.49 -2.38 6.57
C THR A 341 -7.22 -1.62 5.47
N CYS A 342 -7.16 -2.12 4.24
CA CYS A 342 -7.83 -1.48 3.10
C CYS A 342 -9.22 -2.07 2.90
N GLY A 343 -10.18 -1.19 2.65
CA GLY A 343 -11.52 -1.53 2.16
C GLY A 343 -11.75 -0.97 0.76
N HIS A 344 -13.01 -0.72 0.43
CA HIS A 344 -13.44 -0.01 -0.77
C HIS A 344 -13.31 1.50 -0.55
N GLY A 345 -12.58 2.18 -1.43
CA GLY A 345 -12.40 3.64 -1.40
C GLY A 345 -11.77 4.21 -0.12
N GLN A 346 -11.30 3.38 0.81
CA GLN A 346 -10.75 3.82 2.09
C GLN A 346 -9.76 2.82 2.69
N ALA A 347 -8.93 3.30 3.61
CA ALA A 347 -8.06 2.48 4.46
C ALA A 347 -8.15 2.94 5.92
N LEU A 348 -8.18 2.00 6.85
CA LEU A 348 -8.05 2.26 8.28
C LEU A 348 -6.60 2.01 8.70
N VAL A 349 -5.98 3.02 9.32
CA VAL A 349 -4.59 2.98 9.78
C VAL A 349 -4.55 3.16 11.28
N THR A 350 -3.85 2.26 11.98
CA THR A 350 -3.64 2.33 13.42
C THR A 350 -2.15 2.32 13.75
N TRP A 351 -1.75 3.01 14.83
CA TRP A 351 -0.36 3.05 15.27
C TRP A 351 -0.24 3.28 16.76
N GLN A 352 0.90 2.86 17.33
CA GLN A 352 1.25 3.15 18.70
C GLN A 352 1.99 4.49 18.80
N SER A 353 1.48 5.40 19.63
CA SER A 353 2.06 6.73 19.87
C SER A 353 3.50 6.62 20.38
N SER A 354 4.36 7.49 19.83
CA SER A 354 5.75 7.64 20.25
C SER A 354 5.95 8.83 21.20
N TYR A 355 4.88 9.28 21.87
CA TYR A 355 4.93 10.43 22.77
C TYR A 355 5.69 10.14 24.07
N PHE A 356 6.63 11.00 24.43
CA PHE A 356 7.43 10.88 25.67
C PHE A 356 7.30 12.10 26.59
N GLY A 357 6.18 12.83 26.55
CA GLY A 357 5.99 14.02 27.39
C GLY A 357 6.54 15.32 26.78
N TYR A 358 6.72 15.35 25.46
CA TYR A 358 7.09 16.57 24.74
C TYR A 358 6.03 17.67 24.95
N ARG A 359 6.43 18.94 24.90
CA ARG A 359 5.47 20.05 25.06
C ARG A 359 4.34 20.03 24.02
N ARG A 360 4.66 19.65 22.78
CA ARG A 360 3.73 19.48 21.66
C ARG A 360 4.27 18.37 20.74
N GLN A 361 3.42 17.39 20.43
CA GLN A 361 3.68 16.36 19.43
C GLN A 361 2.40 16.10 18.63
N TYR A 362 2.57 15.89 17.34
CA TYR A 362 1.48 15.62 16.41
C TYR A 362 1.82 14.46 15.50
N SER A 363 0.79 13.78 15.00
CA SER A 363 0.90 12.78 13.95
C SER A 363 -0.14 12.95 12.87
N LEU A 364 0.17 12.48 11.66
CA LEU A 364 -0.79 12.36 10.56
C LEU A 364 -0.42 11.16 9.69
N VAL A 365 -1.40 10.62 8.97
CA VAL A 365 -1.19 9.54 8.01
C VAL A 365 -0.95 10.11 6.62
N GLN A 366 0.10 9.64 5.97
CA GLN A 366 0.39 9.92 4.57
C GLN A 366 0.24 8.64 3.74
N TYR A 367 -0.10 8.80 2.47
CA TYR A 367 -0.19 7.68 1.53
C TYR A 367 0.49 8.00 0.19
N SER A 368 0.85 6.95 -0.54
CA SER A 368 1.57 7.01 -1.81
C SER A 368 1.23 5.80 -2.67
N THR A 369 1.26 5.93 -4.00
CA THR A 369 1.11 4.81 -4.93
C THR A 369 2.46 4.27 -5.43
N ASP A 370 3.53 5.06 -5.32
CA ASP A 370 4.87 4.74 -5.83
C ASP A 370 5.90 4.49 -4.72
N ASN A 371 5.51 4.63 -3.45
CA ASN A 371 6.37 4.58 -2.26
C ASN A 371 7.51 5.63 -2.27
N VAL A 372 7.35 6.69 -3.08
CA VAL A 372 8.32 7.79 -3.22
C VAL A 372 7.67 9.09 -2.79
N LYS A 373 6.56 9.45 -3.42
CA LYS A 373 5.84 10.69 -3.18
C LYS A 373 4.64 10.43 -2.29
N PHE A 374 4.74 10.90 -1.05
CA PHE A 374 3.69 10.78 -0.05
C PHE A 374 2.89 12.07 0.04
N ILE A 375 1.56 11.93 0.07
CA ILE A 375 0.61 13.03 0.29
C ILE A 375 -0.16 12.78 1.59
N ASN A 376 -0.64 13.85 2.21
CA ASN A 376 -1.41 13.76 3.45
C ASN A 376 -2.77 13.10 3.18
N GLY A 377 -3.08 12.05 3.92
CA GLY A 377 -4.34 11.29 3.83
C GLY A 377 -5.27 11.47 5.01
N SER A 378 -4.80 12.07 6.10
CA SER A 378 -5.60 12.37 7.29
C SER A 378 -5.38 13.80 7.78
N GLU A 379 -6.26 14.24 8.67
CA GLU A 379 -6.02 15.42 9.50
C GLU A 379 -4.91 15.16 10.54
N ILE A 380 -4.43 16.26 11.13
CA ILE A 380 -3.40 16.24 12.17
C ILE A 380 -4.02 15.79 13.49
N THR A 381 -3.46 14.75 14.10
CA THR A 381 -3.80 14.23 15.42
C THR A 381 -2.80 14.75 16.45
N THR A 382 -3.27 15.22 17.61
CA THR A 382 -2.37 15.62 18.70
C THR A 382 -2.13 14.43 19.63
N GLU A 383 -0.88 14.18 20.01
CA GLU A 383 -0.51 13.06 20.88
C GLU A 383 -0.26 13.54 22.31
N TYR A 384 -0.90 12.88 23.28
CA TYR A 384 -0.84 13.28 24.69
C TYR A 384 -0.32 12.18 25.61
N THR A 385 -0.36 10.91 25.18
CA THR A 385 -0.01 9.78 26.04
C THR A 385 0.93 8.82 25.33
N LYS A 386 1.93 8.34 26.09
CA LYS A 386 2.89 7.35 25.60
C LYS A 386 2.15 6.04 25.32
N GLU A 387 2.49 5.38 24.21
CA GLU A 387 2.03 4.02 23.89
C GLU A 387 0.52 3.84 23.62
N GLU A 388 -0.26 4.92 23.58
CA GLU A 388 -1.66 4.90 23.16
C GLU A 388 -1.78 4.44 21.70
N ILE A 389 -2.79 3.61 21.43
CA ILE A 389 -3.11 3.18 20.08
C ILE A 389 -4.03 4.23 19.44
N LEU A 390 -3.48 4.97 18.49
CA LEU A 390 -4.17 5.96 17.70
C LEU A 390 -4.67 5.32 16.39
N GLN A 391 -5.74 5.87 15.83
CA GLN A 391 -6.31 5.39 14.58
C GLN A 391 -6.95 6.51 13.76
N THR A 392 -6.92 6.37 12.44
CA THR A 392 -7.61 7.25 11.50
C THR A 392 -7.96 6.52 10.21
N SER A 393 -8.91 7.06 9.44
CA SER A 393 -9.26 6.52 8.13
C SER A 393 -8.87 7.49 7.02
N VAL A 394 -8.21 6.96 6.00
CA VAL A 394 -7.91 7.66 4.74
C VAL A 394 -9.03 7.33 3.76
N HIS A 395 -9.70 8.34 3.24
CA HIS A 395 -10.84 8.17 2.32
C HIS A 395 -10.49 8.60 0.89
N ASN A 396 -11.41 8.36 -0.06
CA ASN A 396 -11.29 8.72 -1.47
C ASN A 396 -10.12 8.03 -2.19
N LEU A 397 -9.81 6.79 -1.83
CA LEU A 397 -8.84 5.96 -2.52
C LEU A 397 -9.46 5.33 -3.77
N GLN A 398 -8.63 5.00 -4.76
CA GLN A 398 -9.09 4.26 -5.94
C GLN A 398 -9.14 2.77 -5.62
N ASP A 399 -10.22 2.09 -6.01
CA ASP A 399 -10.33 0.64 -5.90
C ASP A 399 -9.31 -0.08 -6.79
N SER A 400 -9.04 -1.36 -6.49
CA SER A 400 -8.03 -2.19 -7.18
C SER A 400 -6.62 -1.57 -7.26
N THR A 401 -6.28 -0.62 -6.39
CA THR A 401 -5.01 0.11 -6.45
C THR A 401 -4.12 -0.25 -5.25
N HIS A 402 -2.82 -0.39 -5.52
CA HIS A 402 -1.82 -0.67 -4.51
C HIS A 402 -1.28 0.63 -3.91
N TYR A 403 -1.41 0.77 -2.58
CA TYR A 403 -0.98 1.95 -1.84
C TYR A 403 0.07 1.60 -0.78
N PHE A 404 0.85 2.60 -0.39
CA PHE A 404 1.77 2.60 0.73
C PHE A 404 1.32 3.67 1.71
N PHE A 405 1.19 3.32 2.98
CA PHE A 405 0.79 4.24 4.04
C PHE A 405 1.89 4.36 5.09
N ARG A 406 2.11 5.56 5.60
CA ARG A 406 3.05 5.80 6.71
C ARG A 406 2.49 6.81 7.68
N VAL A 407 2.94 6.72 8.92
CA VAL A 407 2.64 7.71 9.96
C VAL A 407 3.78 8.72 10.02
N PHE A 408 3.45 9.99 9.85
CA PHE A 408 4.35 11.12 10.00
C PHE A 408 4.15 11.72 11.39
N THR A 409 5.19 11.76 12.21
CA THR A 409 5.21 12.28 13.59
C THR A 409 6.11 13.51 13.69
N MET A 410 5.67 14.59 14.33
CA MET A 410 6.46 15.83 14.45
C MET A 410 6.35 16.48 15.83
N ASN A 411 7.42 17.16 16.24
CA ASN A 411 7.49 18.03 17.41
C ASN A 411 8.31 19.29 17.08
N THR A 412 8.61 20.11 18.09
CA THR A 412 9.39 21.36 17.92
C THR A 412 10.84 21.15 17.50
N HIS A 413 11.37 19.94 17.58
CA HIS A 413 12.76 19.60 17.24
C HIS A 413 12.89 18.90 15.89
N GLY A 414 11.78 18.57 15.22
CA GLY A 414 11.78 17.94 13.91
C GLY A 414 10.67 16.92 13.74
N PHE A 415 10.83 16.04 12.76
CA PHE A 415 9.84 15.01 12.42
C PHE A 415 10.50 13.65 12.20
N SER A 416 9.68 12.61 12.24
CA SER A 416 10.03 11.24 11.94
C SER A 416 8.88 10.57 11.18
N THR A 417 9.17 9.51 10.44
CA THR A 417 8.17 8.78 9.67
C THR A 417 8.29 7.30 9.94
N SER A 418 7.18 6.60 10.11
CA SER A 418 7.20 5.13 10.17
C SER A 418 7.65 4.54 8.84
N ILE A 419 8.13 3.30 8.88
CA ILE A 419 8.28 2.49 7.66
C ILE A 419 6.90 2.40 6.97
N PRO A 420 6.82 2.63 5.65
CA PRO A 420 5.56 2.50 4.94
C PRO A 420 5.06 1.05 4.91
N ILE A 421 3.77 0.88 5.18
CA ILE A 421 3.05 -0.39 5.08
C ILE A 421 2.24 -0.37 3.80
N ASN A 422 2.40 -1.41 2.98
CA ASN A 422 1.64 -1.54 1.75
C ASN A 422 0.28 -2.21 1.99
N CYS A 423 -0.69 -1.85 1.15
CA CYS A 423 -2.03 -2.40 1.21
C CYS A 423 -2.75 -2.12 -0.11
N SER A 424 -3.49 -3.10 -0.62
CA SER A 424 -4.28 -2.97 -1.86
C SER A 424 -5.75 -2.83 -1.53
N THR A 425 -6.40 -1.81 -2.07
CA THR A 425 -7.85 -1.61 -1.94
C THR A 425 -8.61 -2.74 -2.64
N ALA A 426 -9.79 -3.07 -2.13
CA ALA A 426 -10.63 -4.12 -2.69
C ALA A 426 -10.98 -3.82 -4.17
N ALA A 427 -11.23 -4.88 -4.94
CA ALA A 427 -11.64 -4.74 -6.33
C ALA A 427 -13.02 -4.10 -6.40
N THR A 428 -13.22 -3.21 -7.37
CA THR A 428 -14.53 -2.59 -7.62
C THR A 428 -15.56 -3.71 -7.78
N GLN A 429 -16.56 -3.77 -6.90
CA GLN A 429 -17.71 -4.64 -7.15
C GLN A 429 -18.45 -4.03 -8.34
N GLU A 430 -18.29 -4.61 -9.54
CA GLU A 430 -19.29 -4.45 -10.58
C GLU A 430 -20.59 -4.96 -9.98
N SER A 431 -21.48 -4.05 -9.61
CA SER A 431 -22.88 -4.38 -9.38
C SER A 431 -23.46 -4.83 -10.72
N SER A 432 -23.20 -6.09 -11.08
CA SER A 432 -23.92 -6.83 -12.10
C SER A 432 -25.37 -6.98 -11.63
N SER A 433 -26.10 -5.89 -11.71
CA SER A 433 -27.55 -5.88 -11.76
C SER A 433 -27.96 -6.16 -13.21
N THR A 434 -27.50 -7.30 -13.75
CA THR A 434 -28.17 -7.93 -14.88
C THR A 434 -29.48 -8.49 -14.33
N SER A 435 -30.50 -7.63 -14.37
CA SER A 435 -31.88 -8.02 -14.21
C SER A 435 -32.19 -9.06 -15.28
N VAL A 436 -32.21 -10.32 -14.89
CA VAL A 436 -32.75 -11.39 -15.74
C VAL A 436 -34.25 -11.14 -15.81
N VAL A 437 -34.67 -10.49 -16.90
CA VAL A 437 -36.08 -10.33 -17.25
C VAL A 437 -36.61 -11.72 -17.61
N VAL A 438 -37.18 -12.42 -16.63
CA VAL A 438 -37.99 -13.62 -16.84
C VAL A 438 -39.41 -13.33 -16.36
N GLY A 439 -40.37 -13.38 -17.29
CA GLY A 439 -41.73 -13.79 -16.97
C GLY A 439 -42.65 -12.74 -16.36
N SER A 440 -42.78 -11.60 -17.04
CA SER A 440 -43.91 -10.67 -16.95
C SER A 440 -45.24 -11.35 -17.30
N VAL A 441 -45.87 -12.05 -16.34
CA VAL A 441 -47.33 -12.33 -16.30
C VAL A 441 -47.83 -12.42 -14.84
N LEU A 442 -47.01 -12.93 -13.91
CA LEU A 442 -47.40 -13.11 -12.50
C LEU A 442 -47.38 -11.82 -11.66
N GLY A 443 -46.48 -10.88 -11.96
CA GLY A 443 -46.38 -9.61 -11.23
C GLY A 443 -47.57 -8.67 -11.48
N SER A 444 -48.11 -8.68 -12.71
CA SER A 444 -49.25 -7.84 -13.10
C SER A 444 -50.56 -8.26 -12.41
N LEU A 445 -50.73 -9.57 -12.17
CA LEU A 445 -51.86 -10.09 -11.40
C LEU A 445 -51.76 -9.75 -9.91
N LEU A 446 -50.54 -9.71 -9.36
CA LEU A 446 -50.32 -9.34 -7.96
C LEU A 446 -50.62 -7.86 -7.70
N PHE A 447 -50.24 -6.95 -8.61
CA PHE A 447 -50.55 -5.53 -8.48
C PHE A 447 -52.05 -5.23 -8.64
N LEU A 448 -52.75 -5.96 -9.51
CA LEU A 448 -54.22 -5.84 -9.62
C LEU A 448 -54.92 -6.38 -8.36
N ALA A 449 -54.43 -7.46 -7.76
CA ALA A 449 -54.97 -8.01 -6.51
C ALA A 449 -54.71 -7.08 -5.31
N ILE A 450 -53.52 -6.48 -5.21
CA ILE A 450 -53.19 -5.51 -4.17
C ILE A 450 -54.01 -4.22 -4.35
N GLY A 451 -54.19 -3.75 -5.59
CA GLY A 451 -55.07 -2.62 -5.90
C GLY A 451 -56.53 -2.86 -5.53
N ALA A 452 -57.06 -4.06 -5.81
CA ALA A 452 -58.42 -4.45 -5.42
C ALA A 452 -58.57 -4.54 -3.90
N MET A 453 -57.59 -5.11 -3.20
CA MET A 453 -57.57 -5.17 -1.72
C MET A 453 -57.54 -3.78 -1.10
N VAL A 454 -56.69 -2.87 -1.60
CA VAL A 454 -56.63 -1.48 -1.10
C VAL A 454 -57.94 -0.74 -1.37
N PHE A 455 -58.58 -0.97 -2.53
CA PHE A 455 -59.88 -0.35 -2.84
C PHE A 455 -61.00 -0.87 -1.93
N ILE A 456 -61.02 -2.18 -1.65
CA ILE A 456 -61.98 -2.78 -0.70
C ILE A 456 -61.72 -2.25 0.72
N SER A 457 -60.46 -2.17 1.17
CA SER A 457 -60.10 -1.59 2.46
C SER A 457 -60.49 -0.12 2.55
N TYR A 458 -60.27 0.68 1.51
CA TYR A 458 -60.68 2.08 1.47
C TYR A 458 -62.21 2.24 1.52
N LYS A 459 -62.95 1.38 0.81
CA LYS A 459 -64.43 1.42 0.82
C LYS A 459 -65.01 0.97 2.17
N TYR A 460 -64.34 0.04 2.86
CA TYR A 460 -64.73 -0.41 4.20
C TYR A 460 -64.42 0.64 5.27
N ILE A 461 -63.24 1.28 5.21
CA ILE A 461 -62.81 2.31 6.16
C ILE A 461 -63.63 3.60 5.99
N SER A 462 -63.93 4.01 4.76
CA SER A 462 -64.79 5.20 4.52
C SER A 462 -66.22 5.00 5.02
N GLY A 463 -66.80 3.81 4.84
CA GLY A 463 -68.11 3.48 5.42
C GLY A 463 -68.11 3.44 6.96
N PHE A 464 -67.00 3.00 7.56
CA PHE A 464 -66.85 2.98 9.02
C PHE A 464 -66.68 4.39 9.61
N LEU A 465 -66.00 5.30 8.91
CA LEU A 465 -65.82 6.68 9.33
C LEU A 465 -67.15 7.47 9.28
N ASP A 466 -68.01 7.20 8.29
CA ASP A 466 -69.32 7.84 8.17
C ASP A 466 -70.30 7.41 9.28
N PHE A 467 -70.16 6.18 9.79
CA PHE A 467 -70.91 5.70 10.97
C PHE A 467 -70.50 6.44 12.26
N PHE A 468 -69.20 6.68 12.47
CA PHE A 468 -68.71 7.40 13.65
C PHE A 468 -69.06 8.89 13.63
N ILE A 469 -69.05 9.54 12.46
CA ILE A 469 -69.44 10.95 12.34
C ILE A 469 -70.94 11.13 12.67
N LYS A 470 -71.81 10.23 12.18
CA LYS A 470 -73.25 10.25 12.51
C LYS A 470 -73.55 9.96 13.99
N SER A 471 -72.72 9.13 14.64
CA SER A 471 -72.82 8.86 16.08
C SER A 471 -72.34 10.04 16.93
N TYR A 472 -71.27 10.73 16.51
CA TYR A 472 -70.74 11.92 17.19
C TYR A 472 -71.71 13.11 17.13
N ASP A 473 -72.36 13.35 15.99
CA ASP A 473 -73.37 14.41 15.85
C ASP A 473 -74.66 14.14 16.66
N ALA A 474 -74.98 12.88 16.94
CA ALA A 474 -76.08 12.50 17.83
C ALA A 474 -75.75 12.79 19.30
N LEU A 475 -74.48 12.57 19.71
CA LEU A 475 -73.98 12.82 21.08
C LEU A 475 -73.76 14.31 21.39
N GLN A 476 -73.52 15.16 20.39
CA GLN A 476 -73.35 16.62 20.59
C GLN A 476 -74.68 17.38 20.73
N ARG A 477 -75.80 16.82 20.25
CA ARG A 477 -77.15 17.41 20.43
C ARG A 477 -77.73 17.22 21.83
N GLU A 478 -77.16 16.33 22.64
CA GLU A 478 -77.62 16.10 24.02
C GLU A 478 -76.88 16.97 25.05
N LYS A 479 -75.78 17.63 24.65
CA LYS A 479 -74.88 18.39 25.54
C LYS A 479 -75.05 19.91 25.52
N THR A 480 -75.98 20.43 24.71
CA THR A 480 -76.23 21.89 24.50
C THR A 480 -77.50 22.41 25.21
N PHE A 481 -78.03 21.68 26.20
CA PHE A 481 -79.19 22.10 27.00
C PHE A 481 -78.88 22.37 28.48
N ALA A 482 -77.65 22.16 28.94
CA ALA A 482 -77.23 22.47 30.30
C ALA A 482 -76.14 23.55 30.29
N ASP A 483 -76.31 24.54 31.16
CA ASP A 483 -75.37 25.61 31.50
C ASP A 483 -75.42 26.87 30.63
N ASN A 484 -76.54 27.58 30.81
CA ASN A 484 -76.65 29.03 30.59
C ASN A 484 -76.92 29.69 31.97
N HIS A 485 -76.30 30.86 32.19
CA HIS A 485 -76.30 31.74 33.38
C HIS A 485 -75.11 31.57 34.34
N SER A 486 -74.36 32.60 34.76
CA SER A 486 -74.32 34.03 34.43
C SER A 486 -73.23 34.74 35.29
N TYR A 487 -72.74 35.89 34.80
CA TYR A 487 -72.13 37.05 35.50
C TYR A 487 -70.65 37.03 35.98
N GLU A 488 -69.75 37.55 35.12
CA GLU A 488 -69.09 38.89 35.12
C GLU A 488 -68.52 39.56 36.42
N PRO A 489 -67.58 40.54 36.32
CA PRO A 489 -66.15 40.38 36.67
C PRO A 489 -65.64 41.47 37.66
N TYR A 490 -64.35 41.51 38.02
CA TYR A 490 -63.55 42.76 38.20
C TYR A 490 -62.06 42.47 38.43
N ASP A 491 -61.24 43.38 37.91
CA ASP A 491 -59.78 43.41 37.69
C ASP A 491 -58.99 44.00 38.88
N PHE A 492 -57.73 43.60 39.09
CA PHE A 492 -56.68 44.46 39.68
C PHE A 492 -55.27 43.88 39.50
N SER A 493 -54.35 44.78 39.15
CA SER A 493 -52.91 44.66 38.92
C SER A 493 -52.06 44.42 40.18
N ASP A 494 -50.85 43.86 39.98
CA ASP A 494 -49.53 44.48 40.26
C ASP A 494 -48.47 43.63 41.03
N GLN A 495 -47.21 43.80 40.59
CA GLN A 495 -45.90 43.59 41.25
C GLN A 495 -45.26 42.20 41.49
N GLY A 496 -43.94 42.12 41.21
CA GLY A 496 -42.99 41.56 42.19
C GLY A 496 -41.91 40.54 41.75
N VAL A 497 -40.91 40.98 40.98
CA VAL A 497 -39.45 40.69 41.03
C VAL A 497 -38.91 39.58 41.99
N LEU A 498 -38.15 38.57 41.49
CA LEU A 498 -36.67 38.35 41.67
C LEU A 498 -36.11 37.03 41.08
N GLN A 499 -34.83 37.10 40.73
CA GLN A 499 -33.89 36.22 39.99
C GLN A 499 -33.74 34.73 40.39
N LYS A 500 -33.35 33.87 39.42
CA LYS A 500 -32.00 33.23 39.34
C LYS A 500 -31.80 32.24 38.16
N THR A 501 -30.77 32.54 37.37
CA THR A 501 -29.72 31.68 36.74
C THR A 501 -29.96 30.18 36.45
N SER A 502 -29.75 29.76 35.18
CA SER A 502 -28.86 28.62 34.82
C SER A 502 -28.57 28.53 33.31
N ARG A 503 -27.27 28.41 32.97
CA ARG A 503 -26.61 27.90 31.75
C ARG A 503 -27.18 26.54 31.27
N ALA A 504 -27.00 25.99 30.07
CA ALA A 504 -26.52 26.36 28.72
C ALA A 504 -26.81 25.12 27.78
N PRO A 505 -26.22 24.92 26.56
CA PRO A 505 -26.99 24.70 25.32
C PRO A 505 -26.76 23.33 24.63
N LYS A 506 -27.56 22.98 23.61
CA LYS A 506 -27.19 21.98 22.59
C LYS A 506 -27.81 22.26 21.20
N LYS A 507 -26.90 22.22 20.21
CA LYS A 507 -26.97 21.54 18.90
C LYS A 507 -27.60 22.19 17.67
N ASN A 508 -26.77 22.13 16.61
CA ASN A 508 -27.03 21.84 15.20
C ASN A 508 -27.47 22.99 14.28
N VAL A 509 -27.11 23.05 12.99
CA VAL A 509 -26.02 22.52 12.11
C VAL A 509 -26.22 23.29 10.79
N LEU A 510 -25.11 23.53 10.08
CA LEU A 510 -25.00 24.21 8.78
C LEU A 510 -25.85 23.61 7.64
N LYS A 511 -26.18 24.48 6.67
CA LYS A 511 -26.38 24.15 5.25
C LYS A 511 -25.45 24.99 4.36
N SER A 512 -25.13 24.42 3.20
CA SER A 512 -24.67 25.00 1.92
C SER A 512 -23.17 25.24 1.64
N LEU A 513 -22.53 24.19 1.12
CA LEU A 513 -21.85 24.01 -0.18
C LEU A 513 -21.41 25.23 -1.06
N PHE A 514 -20.11 25.20 -1.39
CA PHE A 514 -19.36 25.47 -2.64
C PHE A 514 -19.40 26.79 -3.43
N HIS A 515 -18.22 27.45 -3.55
CA HIS A 515 -17.35 27.43 -4.76
C HIS A 515 -16.14 28.38 -4.62
N LYS A 516 -14.91 27.95 -4.98
CA LYS A 516 -13.86 28.76 -5.66
C LYS A 516 -12.61 27.95 -6.09
N THR A 517 -11.96 28.47 -7.14
CA THR A 517 -10.96 27.89 -8.07
C THR A 517 -9.47 28.13 -7.72
N PRO A 518 -8.50 27.46 -8.39
CA PRO A 518 -7.08 27.34 -7.98
C PRO A 518 -6.17 28.57 -8.28
N LYS A 519 -6.57 29.77 -7.85
CA LYS A 519 -5.68 30.95 -7.78
C LYS A 519 -5.42 31.46 -6.36
N ASP A 520 -6.01 30.83 -5.34
CA ASP A 520 -5.87 31.24 -3.94
C ASP A 520 -4.78 30.47 -3.17
N ILE A 521 -4.09 29.51 -3.79
CA ILE A 521 -3.09 28.66 -3.10
C ILE A 521 -1.73 29.35 -2.92
N LYS A 522 -1.36 30.35 -3.75
CA LYS A 522 -0.13 31.14 -3.54
C LYS A 522 -0.26 32.25 -2.49
N LYS A 523 -1.45 32.45 -1.90
CA LYS A 523 -1.67 33.41 -0.82
C LYS A 523 -1.64 32.78 0.58
N MET A 524 -1.46 31.45 0.67
CA MET A 524 -1.46 30.70 1.92
C MET A 524 -0.04 30.45 2.49
N GLU A 525 1.00 30.48 1.67
CA GLU A 525 2.39 30.34 2.12
C GLU A 525 2.95 31.61 2.79
N GLY A 526 2.33 32.77 2.58
CA GLY A 526 2.68 34.02 3.28
C GLY A 526 1.93 34.23 4.61
N SER A 527 0.73 33.65 4.78
CA SER A 527 -0.10 33.90 5.97
C SER A 527 0.19 32.98 7.16
N ILE A 528 1.07 31.98 7.01
CA ILE A 528 1.48 31.10 8.13
C ILE A 528 2.72 31.66 8.85
N SER A 529 3.60 32.43 8.17
CA SER A 529 4.68 33.15 8.86
C SER A 529 4.17 34.39 9.61
N GLU A 530 3.17 35.10 9.08
CA GLU A 530 2.60 36.29 9.76
C GLU A 530 1.65 35.95 10.93
N ALA A 531 1.09 34.73 10.99
CA ALA A 531 0.22 34.32 12.10
C ALA A 531 0.99 33.87 13.36
N LEU A 532 2.31 33.70 13.29
CA LEU A 532 3.17 33.33 14.42
C LEU A 532 3.93 34.52 15.02
N ASP A 533 3.96 35.68 14.35
CA ASP A 533 4.65 36.91 14.80
C ASP A 533 3.73 37.96 15.45
N GLY A 534 2.42 37.73 15.50
CA GLY A 534 1.41 38.75 15.88
C GLY A 534 0.99 38.82 17.35
N ALA A 535 1.64 38.14 18.29
CA ALA A 535 1.24 38.15 19.71
C ALA A 535 2.38 38.62 20.63
N ASP A 536 2.83 39.86 20.39
CA ASP A 536 3.75 40.59 21.24
C ASP A 536 2.95 41.36 22.30
N VAL A 537 2.93 40.85 23.55
CA VAL A 537 2.56 41.65 24.73
C VAL A 537 3.86 42.08 25.38
N LYS A 538 4.17 43.37 25.18
CA LYS A 538 5.23 44.11 25.86
C LYS A 538 5.15 43.95 27.37
N GLU A 539 6.24 43.51 27.99
CA GLU A 539 6.65 44.07 29.27
C GLU A 539 8.19 44.19 29.32
N SER A 540 8.62 45.38 29.68
CA SER A 540 9.97 45.93 29.65
C SER A 540 10.93 45.29 30.67
N LEU A 541 12.21 45.09 30.30
CA LEU A 541 13.41 45.68 30.93
C LEU A 541 14.70 44.92 30.54
N SER A 542 15.68 45.66 30.02
CA SER A 542 17.13 45.36 29.96
C SER A 542 17.81 45.55 31.35
N PRO A 543 19.11 45.23 31.60
CA PRO A 543 20.17 44.77 30.69
C PRO A 543 20.94 43.50 31.14
N GLU A 544 21.82 43.07 30.23
CA GLU A 544 22.79 41.97 30.18
C GLU A 544 23.46 41.51 31.50
N MET A 545 23.75 40.19 31.57
CA MET A 545 25.01 39.71 32.14
C MET A 545 25.43 38.37 31.51
N ASN A 546 26.53 38.42 30.76
CA ASN A 546 27.24 37.30 30.13
C ASN A 546 27.56 36.16 31.10
N LEU A 547 27.46 34.90 30.65
CA LEU A 547 28.23 33.78 31.21
C LEU A 547 28.49 32.69 30.15
N THR A 548 29.77 32.64 29.80
CA THR A 548 30.59 31.68 29.03
C THR A 548 30.03 30.30 28.68
N GLU A 549 30.07 30.00 27.37
CA GLU A 549 30.01 28.67 26.78
C GLU A 549 31.07 27.72 27.35
N THR A 550 30.64 26.53 27.74
CA THR A 550 31.50 25.34 27.73
C THR A 550 30.86 24.30 26.81
N LYS A 551 31.56 23.99 25.73
CA LYS A 551 31.18 23.00 24.71
C LYS A 551 31.10 21.59 25.31
N GLY A 552 30.07 20.85 24.91
CA GLY A 552 30.05 19.38 24.93
C GLY A 552 29.19 18.74 26.01
N GLY A 553 27.87 18.76 25.81
CA GLY A 553 26.94 17.89 26.52
C GLY A 553 25.48 18.32 26.39
N GLU A 554 24.64 17.49 25.74
CA GLU A 554 23.20 17.72 25.67
C GLU A 554 22.60 17.71 27.09
N ARG A 555 22.08 18.86 27.54
CA ARG A 555 21.43 19.00 28.86
C ARG A 555 19.97 18.58 28.76
N LEU A 556 19.60 17.44 29.35
CA LEU A 556 18.21 16.96 29.47
C LEU A 556 17.41 17.81 30.47
N TYR A 557 16.20 18.24 30.09
CA TYR A 557 15.29 19.00 30.98
C TYR A 557 14.45 18.04 31.83
N VAL A 558 14.48 18.25 33.15
CA VAL A 558 13.52 17.64 34.08
C VAL A 558 12.29 18.54 34.11
N ASN A 559 11.19 18.12 33.49
CA ASN A 559 9.93 18.87 33.56
C ASN A 559 9.17 18.48 34.83
N THR A 560 9.26 19.30 35.88
CA THR A 560 8.38 19.23 37.05
C THR A 560 7.12 20.05 36.74
N ASN A 561 6.06 19.40 36.26
CA ASN A 561 4.81 20.05 35.81
C ASN A 561 3.97 20.72 36.93
N ASP A 562 4.60 21.26 37.98
CA ASP A 562 4.01 22.25 38.89
C ASP A 562 4.83 23.54 39.05
N LEU A 563 5.92 23.74 38.29
CA LEU A 563 6.62 25.01 38.24
C LEU A 563 7.14 25.27 36.82
N ALA A 564 6.52 26.20 36.12
CA ALA A 564 6.79 26.52 34.73
C ALA A 564 8.06 27.39 34.52
N ILE A 565 8.60 27.30 33.30
CA ILE A 565 9.49 28.26 32.59
C ILE A 565 11.00 28.22 32.96
N PRO A 566 11.93 28.37 31.97
CA PRO A 566 13.38 28.27 32.20
C PRO A 566 13.88 29.41 33.09
N ASN A 567 14.84 29.10 33.97
CA ASN A 567 15.55 30.06 34.83
C ASN A 567 14.78 30.74 35.96
N THR A 568 13.84 30.05 36.61
CA THR A 568 13.37 30.49 37.94
C THR A 568 13.89 29.56 39.04
N LYS A 569 14.61 30.15 40.02
CA LYS A 569 14.96 29.53 41.30
C LYS A 569 13.73 28.80 41.84
N ILE A 570 13.85 27.48 42.01
CA ILE A 570 12.84 26.64 42.67
C ILE A 570 12.49 27.31 44.00
N LYS A 571 11.22 27.67 44.22
CA LYS A 571 10.76 28.13 45.53
C LYS A 571 11.07 27.02 46.53
N PRO A 572 11.78 27.31 47.63
CA PRO A 572 12.09 26.30 48.62
C PRO A 572 10.84 25.55 49.07
N ILE A 573 10.93 24.22 49.09
CA ILE A 573 9.97 23.40 49.83
C ILE A 573 10.22 23.73 51.32
N VAL A 574 9.40 24.63 51.87
CA VAL A 574 9.48 24.99 53.29
C VAL A 574 8.70 23.94 54.09
N PHE A 575 9.43 23.17 54.90
CA PHE A 575 8.83 22.39 55.97
C PHE A 575 8.39 23.34 57.10
N PRO A 576 7.24 23.10 57.74
CA PRO A 576 6.79 23.93 58.86
C PRO A 576 7.85 23.94 59.97
N LYS A 577 8.19 25.13 60.49
CA LYS A 577 9.07 25.25 61.65
C LYS A 577 8.45 24.54 62.85
N PRO A 578 9.25 23.88 63.71
CA PRO A 578 8.76 23.39 64.99
C PRO A 578 8.16 24.58 65.78
N LYS A 579 6.95 24.41 66.30
CA LYS A 579 6.40 25.32 67.31
C LYS A 579 7.36 25.28 68.50
N LYS A 580 7.90 26.43 68.91
CA LYS A 580 8.67 26.55 70.15
C LYS A 580 7.76 26.13 71.31
N GLY A 581 8.24 25.16 72.10
CA GLY A 581 7.64 24.79 73.38
C GLY A 581 6.82 23.51 73.32
N GLN A 582 7.49 22.38 73.43
CA GLN A 582 7.11 21.28 74.31
C GLN A 582 8.38 20.46 74.56
N THR A 583 8.84 20.56 75.81
CA THR A 583 9.99 19.88 76.41
C THR A 583 9.92 18.37 76.27
#